data_AF-A0A8S2SF61-F1
#
_entry.id   AF-A0A8S2SF61-F1
#
_cell.length_a   1.000
_cell.length_b   1.000
_cell.length_c   1.000
_cell.angle_alpha   90.00
_cell.angle_beta   90.00
_cell.angle_gamma   90.00
#
_symmetry.space_group_name_H-M   'P 1'
#
loop_
_entity.id
_entity.type
_entity.pdbx_description
1 polymer ?
#
loop_
_entity_poly.entity_id
_entity_poly.type
_entity_poly.pdbx_seq_one_letter_code
_entity_poly.pdbx_strand_id
1 'polypeptide(L)'
;MTPVDVFATSSDSSRFKLMSMALLLDSENDAVIWRGPRKVAMIQRLLTGVKWGELDYLIIDTPPGTSDEHIAVMTVLKQHEHAKEFLRAILVT
;
A
#
# COMPACT_ATOMS: atom_id res chain seq x y z
N MET A 1 -10.64 0.28 -3.96
CA MET A 1 -9.69 0.85 -4.95
C MET A 1 -9.05 -0.29 -5.72
N THR A 2 -8.82 -0.14 -7.02
CA THR A 2 -8.21 -1.17 -7.87
C THR A 2 -6.76 -0.77 -8.16
N PRO A 3 -5.76 -1.61 -7.87
CA PRO A 3 -4.36 -1.29 -8.18
C PRO A 3 -4.14 -1.27 -9.69
N VAL A 4 -3.10 -0.54 -10.10
CA VAL A 4 -2.64 -0.50 -11.49
C VAL A 4 -1.75 -1.72 -11.73
N ASP A 5 -2.05 -2.49 -12.77
CA ASP A 5 -1.19 -3.58 -13.20
C ASP A 5 0.05 -3.02 -13.91
N VAL A 6 1.22 -3.36 -13.39
CA VAL A 6 2.51 -2.95 -13.93
C VAL A 6 3.19 -4.19 -14.50
N PHE A 7 3.77 -4.07 -15.70
CA PHE A 7 4.43 -5.18 -16.39
C PHE A 7 3.50 -6.38 -16.66
N ALA A 8 2.38 -6.13 -17.35
CA ALA A 8 1.57 -7.19 -17.92
C ALA A 8 2.44 -8.03 -18.88
N THR A 9 2.50 -9.35 -18.64
CA THR A 9 3.16 -10.25 -19.58
C THR A 9 2.19 -10.59 -20.71
N SER A 10 2.69 -11.14 -21.82
CA SER A 10 1.84 -11.63 -22.92
C SER A 10 0.96 -12.83 -22.53
N SER A 11 1.20 -13.44 -21.36
CA SER A 11 0.25 -14.36 -20.71
C SER A 11 -0.63 -13.58 -19.74
N ASP A 12 -1.93 -13.90 -19.71
CA ASP A 12 -3.04 -13.20 -19.04
C ASP A 12 -2.93 -12.87 -17.53
N SER A 13 -1.75 -12.99 -16.89
CA SER A 13 -1.51 -12.57 -15.51
C SER A 13 -0.53 -11.38 -15.41
N SER A 14 -0.99 -10.29 -14.81
CA SER A 14 -0.13 -9.21 -14.33
C SER A 14 0.66 -9.71 -13.12
N ARG A 15 1.99 -9.55 -13.17
CA ARG A 15 2.87 -10.01 -12.08
C ARG A 15 3.13 -8.95 -11.01
N PHE A 16 2.91 -7.67 -11.33
CA PHE A 16 3.06 -6.58 -10.38
C PHE A 16 1.82 -5.72 -10.36
N LYS A 17 1.45 -5.32 -9.14
CA LYS A 17 0.35 -4.40 -8.85
C LYS A 17 0.92 -3.22 -8.11
N LEU A 18 0.55 -2.01 -8.52
CA LEU A 18 1.00 -0.77 -7.91
C LEU A 18 -0.21 0.03 -7.40
N MET A 19 -0.06 0.59 -6.22
CA MET A 19 -0.91 1.67 -5.72
C MET A 19 -0.02 2.73 -5.12
N SER A 20 -0.33 3.99 -5.40
CA SER A 20 0.38 5.14 -4.86
C SER A 20 -0.60 6.26 -4.57
N MET A 21 -0.26 7.11 -3.60
CA MET A 21 -1.00 8.31 -3.30
C MET A 21 -1.06 9.29 -4.47
N ALA A 22 -0.01 9.32 -5.30
CA ALA A 22 0.04 10.17 -6.49
C ALA A 22 -1.06 9.82 -7.50
N LEU A 23 -1.50 8.55 -7.54
CA LEU A 23 -2.57 8.09 -8.44
C LEU A 23 -3.97 8.58 -8.02
N LEU A 24 -4.10 9.17 -6.82
CA LEU A 24 -5.37 9.67 -6.29
C LEU A 24 -5.52 11.19 -6.42
N LEU A 25 -4.50 11.86 -6.95
CA LEU A 25 -4.50 13.30 -7.17
C LEU A 25 -5.00 13.60 -8.58
N ASP A 26 -5.68 14.73 -8.74
CA ASP A 26 -6.23 15.15 -10.04
C ASP A 26 -5.13 15.64 -10.99
N SER A 27 -4.04 16.16 -10.43
CA SER A 27 -2.87 16.66 -11.17
C SER A 27 -1.56 16.20 -10.52
N GLU A 28 -0.55 15.94 -11.34
CA GLU A 28 0.82 15.59 -10.89
C GLU A 28 1.48 16.72 -10.08
N ASN A 29 1.03 17.96 -10.26
CA ASN A 29 1.55 19.13 -9.54
C ASN A 29 0.83 19.39 -8.22
N ASP A 30 -0.18 18.59 -7.88
CA ASP A 30 -0.90 18.76 -6.61
C ASP A 30 -0.06 18.23 -5.46
N ALA A 31 0.16 19.06 -4.45
CA ALA A 31 0.82 18.66 -3.22
C ALA A 31 -0.21 18.56 -2.09
N VAL A 32 -0.33 17.38 -1.47
CA VAL A 32 -1.20 17.20 -0.31
C VAL A 32 -0.36 16.95 0.94
N ILE A 33 -0.59 17.77 1.95
CA ILE A 33 0.00 17.62 3.27
C ILE A 33 -0.83 16.63 4.08
N TRP A 34 -0.28 15.44 4.35
CA TRP A 34 -0.89 14.39 5.15
C TRP A 34 -0.35 14.42 6.58
N ARG A 35 -1.10 14.98 7.52
CA ARG A 35 -0.68 15.07 8.94
C ARG A 35 -1.52 14.19 9.86
N GLY A 36 -0.85 13.63 10.87
CA GLY A 36 -1.46 12.95 12.01
C GLY A 36 -2.50 11.89 11.61
N PRO A 37 -3.76 12.00 12.05
CA PRO A 37 -4.81 11.01 11.78
C PRO A 37 -5.06 10.75 10.29
N ARG A 38 -4.94 11.77 9.44
CA ARG A 38 -5.23 11.65 8.00
C ARG A 38 -4.23 10.72 7.30
N LYS A 39 -2.98 10.76 7.74
CA LYS A 39 -1.89 9.87 7.26
C LYS A 39 -2.17 8.42 7.63
N VAL A 40 -2.52 8.17 8.90
CA VAL A 40 -2.83 6.82 9.41
C VAL A 40 -4.07 6.24 8.73
N ALA A 41 -5.13 7.04 8.57
CA ALA A 41 -6.34 6.63 7.85
C ALA A 41 -6.04 6.25 6.39
N MET A 42 -5.08 6.94 5.76
CA MET A 42 -4.68 6.63 4.40
C MET A 42 -3.88 5.33 4.31
N ILE A 43 -2.95 5.10 5.24
CA ILE A 43 -2.22 3.82 5.36
C ILE A 43 -3.22 2.67 5.52
N GLN A 44 -4.20 2.81 6.41
CA GLN A 44 -5.29 1.86 6.59
C GLN A 44 -6.02 1.61 5.26
N ARG A 45 -6.41 2.67 4.56
CA ARG A 45 -7.13 2.57 3.28
C ARG A 45 -6.32 1.89 2.18
N LEU A 46 -5.01 2.10 2.12
CA LEU A 46 -4.14 1.43 1.14
C LEU A 46 -3.99 -0.07 1.43
N LEU A 47 -3.95 -0.45 2.71
CA LEU A 47 -3.80 -1.85 3.12
C LEU A 47 -5.10 -2.64 3.04
N THR A 48 -6.25 -2.03 3.39
CA THR A 48 -7.53 -2.75 3.50
C THR A 48 -8.52 -2.38 2.40
N GLY A 49 -8.41 -1.19 1.83
CA GLY A 49 -9.35 -0.66 0.83
C GLY A 49 -8.94 -0.93 -0.62
N VAL A 50 -7.75 -1.47 -0.85
CA VAL A 50 -7.25 -1.85 -2.18
C VAL A 50 -7.49 -3.33 -2.42
N LYS A 51 -8.03 -3.66 -3.59
CA LYS A 51 -8.30 -5.04 -4.02
C LYS A 51 -7.02 -5.68 -4.55
N TRP A 52 -6.10 -5.99 -3.63
CA TRP A 52 -4.81 -6.60 -3.95
C TRP A 52 -4.96 -8.02 -4.52
N GLY A 53 -5.97 -8.77 -4.08
CA GLY A 53 -6.12 -10.19 -4.41
C GLY A 53 -5.08 -11.05 -3.69
N GLU A 54 -4.76 -12.20 -4.26
CA GLU A 54 -3.66 -13.03 -3.76
C GLU A 54 -2.32 -12.37 -4.10
N LEU A 55 -1.46 -12.23 -3.09
CA LEU A 55 -0.12 -11.65 -3.20
C LEU A 55 0.84 -12.47 -2.34
N ASP A 56 1.99 -12.85 -2.91
CA ASP A 56 3.08 -13.45 -2.14
C ASP A 56 3.79 -12.41 -1.27
N TYR A 57 3.95 -11.19 -1.81
CA TYR A 57 4.67 -10.09 -1.20
C TYR A 57 3.96 -8.76 -1.38
N LEU A 58 3.98 -7.93 -0.34
CA LEU A 58 3.59 -6.52 -0.38
C LEU A 58 4.79 -5.65 0.00
N ILE A 59 5.21 -4.80 -0.92
CA ILE A 59 6.26 -3.81 -0.68
C ILE A 59 5.59 -2.50 -0.29
N ILE A 60 5.99 -1.94 0.84
CA ILE A 60 5.44 -0.69 1.35
C ILE A 60 6.59 0.29 1.48
N ASP A 61 6.55 1.32 0.63
CA ASP A 61 7.50 2.42 0.64
C ASP A 61 7.01 3.51 1.62
N THR A 62 7.79 3.75 2.67
CA THR A 62 7.52 4.77 3.68
C THR A 62 8.64 5.81 3.67
N PRO A 63 8.35 7.11 3.88
CA PRO A 63 9.39 8.13 3.91
C PRO A 63 10.48 7.84 4.96
N PRO A 64 11.71 8.38 4.82
CA PRO A 64 12.74 8.19 5.84
C PRO A 64 12.37 8.84 7.18
N GLY A 65 12.63 8.16 8.30
CA GLY A 65 12.46 8.71 9.67
C GLY A 65 11.08 8.49 10.33
N THR A 66 10.33 7.47 9.93
CA THR A 66 8.90 7.35 10.20
C THR A 66 8.49 6.18 11.10
N SER A 67 8.90 6.23 12.38
CA SER A 67 8.48 5.23 13.38
C SER A 67 6.96 5.05 13.43
N ASP A 68 6.19 6.13 13.33
CA ASP A 68 4.72 6.09 13.41
C ASP A 68 4.08 5.39 12.22
N GLU A 69 4.58 5.61 10.99
CA GLU A 69 4.08 4.95 9.77
C GLU A 69 4.35 3.45 9.82
N HIS A 70 5.56 3.05 10.22
CA HIS A 70 5.89 1.64 10.44
C HIS A 70 4.97 1.00 11.48
N ILE A 71 4.75 1.67 12.62
CA ILE A 71 3.85 1.18 13.68
C ILE A 71 2.42 1.07 13.14
N ALA A 72 1.95 2.06 12.39
CA ALA A 72 0.61 2.05 11.81
C ALA A 72 0.42 0.87 10.83
N VAL A 73 1.36 0.67 9.90
CA VAL A 73 1.33 -0.46 8.96
C VAL A 73 1.29 -1.79 9.72
N MET A 74 2.21 -1.98 10.67
CA MET A 74 2.30 -3.23 11.43
C MET A 74 1.06 -3.46 12.29
N THR A 75 0.48 -2.41 12.87
CA THR A 75 -0.77 -2.50 13.64
C THR A 75 -1.92 -2.97 12.76
N VAL A 76 -2.07 -2.37 11.57
CA VAL A 76 -3.14 -2.71 10.63
C VAL A 76 -3.00 -4.14 10.12
N LEU A 77 -1.79 -4.55 9.74
CA LEU A 77 -1.52 -5.91 9.27
C LEU A 77 -1.72 -6.95 10.39
N LYS A 78 -1.36 -6.63 11.64
CA LYS A 78 -1.56 -7.54 12.79
C LYS A 78 -3.03 -7.78 13.11
N GLN A 79 -3.89 -6.78 12.90
CA GLN A 79 -5.34 -6.87 13.13
C GLN A 79 -6.08 -7.74 12.10
N HIS A 80 -5.45 -8.06 10.97
CA HIS A 80 -6.02 -8.90 9.92
C HIS A 80 -5.36 -10.29 9.95
N GLU A 81 -5.80 -11.17 10.87
CA GLU A 81 -5.15 -12.46 11.14
C GLU A 81 -4.95 -13.34 9.89
N HIS A 82 -5.93 -13.36 8.97
CA HIS A 82 -5.82 -14.14 7.73
C HIS A 82 -4.78 -13.61 6.74
N ALA A 83 -4.38 -12.33 6.84
CA ALA A 83 -3.33 -11.81 5.96
C ALA A 83 -1.97 -12.48 6.24
N LYS A 84 -1.73 -12.95 7.47
CA LYS A 84 -0.44 -13.55 7.88
C LYS A 84 -0.16 -14.89 7.22
N GLU A 85 -1.18 -15.61 6.76
CA GLU A 85 -1.05 -16.95 6.19
C GLU A 85 -0.57 -16.92 4.73
N PHE A 86 -0.82 -15.81 4.03
CA PHE A 86 -0.55 -15.68 2.59
C PHE A 86 0.36 -14.51 2.23
N LEU A 87 0.43 -13.47 3.07
CA LEU A 87 1.10 -12.21 2.75
C LEU A 87 2.40 -12.02 3.53
N ARG A 88 3.51 -11.83 2.81
CA ARG A 88 4.76 -11.33 3.39
C ARG A 88 4.88 -9.83 3.08
N ALA A 89 4.98 -8.99 4.11
CA ALA A 89 5.17 -7.55 3.92
C ALA A 89 6.64 -7.16 4.10
N ILE A 90 7.17 -6.36 3.18
CA ILE A 90 8.51 -5.76 3.27
C ILE A 90 8.32 -4.24 3.37
N LEU A 91 8.80 -3.68 4.47
CA LEU A 91 8.87 -2.23 4.69
C LEU A 91 10.18 -1.72 4.09
N VAL A 92 10.07 -0.72 3.22
CA VAL A 92 11.20 -0.02 2.59
C VAL A 92 11.13 1.45 3.00
N THR A 93 12.29 2.04 3.30
CA THR A 93 12.46 3.44 3.70
C THR A 93 13.47 4.16 2.81
#